data_AF-A0A954DH41-F1
#
_entry.id   AF-A0A954DH41-F1
#
_cell.length_a   1.000
_cell.length_b   1.000
_cell.length_c   1.000
_cell.angle_alpha   90.00
_cell.angle_beta   90.00
_cell.angle_gamma   90.00
#
_symmetry.space_group_name_H-M   'P 1'
#
loop_
_entity.id
_entity.type
_entity.pdbx_description
1 polymer ?
#
loop_
_entity_poly.entity_id
_entity_poly.type
_entity_poly.pdbx_seq_one_letter_code
_entity_poly.pdbx_strand_id
1 'polypeptide(L)'
;MFGRSLSSSLLAATITIAPALGAQEREAMARLGVQNASVQSLAIPATLPGVFEVAVVLDGVPRILDIVPYDVRDAGHRVLVDDGVSLSVAPKLPSITYRGSVRGTTNSFVAASWLDGSLEAHIRIDSNSNATGRYFVIEPLTRVLPATARSRAAHVVYASADNLPRNRSCGVTTPPIADVGQGSRTVRPQATVLAQLACDADFEFYKLSGSSATTTAQRIATLVNAVDAIFKQDIDVTIKIATTIVRTTSTYTSIDPRMLVTEVQKQWNTSHGNIQRDLVHAFSGKVSTNGILGYGILGSVCTLSDAYSVSMPTDTNASRNVGLIAHELGHNFDALHCDAETSCNLMCSRLGGCSANLATFAASSKATMIKFRDTRTCLDSATPPQLTSVTPTSLSPFAGPTITVVGQRLRSVQEVVIGAQRIDVSTTAKSDTTFSFRLPPPPALGTFGMTVVSPAGPSNAIQVTLRASQPPELAVAGFVLSGFPLLFEFAGRERATWILLVAPSSSTFRFGSYDILQNFVPLAAGPLDAAGLGNFTATIPQGVRGMIWSQIVTDNGGRFDAASAIRTTSIF
;
A
#
# COMPACT_ATOMS: atom_id res chain seq x y z
N MET A 1 38.18 2.01 -56.64
CA MET A 1 36.72 1.82 -56.63
C MET A 1 36.34 1.29 -55.26
N PHE A 2 35.62 1.94 -54.36
CA PHE A 2 34.79 3.15 -54.39
C PHE A 2 34.95 3.88 -53.05
N GLY A 3 35.20 5.19 -53.10
CA GLY A 3 35.01 6.09 -51.96
C GLY A 3 33.56 6.53 -51.88
N ARG A 4 33.04 6.76 -50.67
CA ARG A 4 31.82 7.52 -50.44
C ARG A 4 32.13 8.68 -49.51
N SER A 5 31.98 9.89 -50.04
CA SER A 5 32.11 11.15 -49.32
C SER A 5 30.97 11.33 -48.32
N LEU A 6 31.31 11.68 -47.08
CA LEU A 6 30.37 12.30 -46.15
C LEU A 6 30.26 13.78 -46.52
N SER A 7 29.10 14.17 -47.04
CA SER A 7 28.72 15.56 -47.29
C SER A 7 28.40 16.23 -45.96
N SER A 8 29.22 17.19 -45.54
CA SER A 8 28.94 18.08 -44.42
C SER A 8 28.02 19.22 -44.88
N SER A 9 26.74 19.12 -44.56
CA SER A 9 25.78 20.21 -44.76
C SER A 9 25.74 21.09 -43.52
N LEU A 10 26.43 22.23 -43.53
CA LEU A 10 26.16 23.34 -42.61
C LEU A 10 24.77 23.88 -42.93
N LEU A 11 23.77 23.64 -42.07
CA LEU A 11 22.55 24.45 -42.08
C LEU A 11 22.83 25.77 -41.35
N ALA A 12 22.76 26.87 -42.10
CA ALA A 12 22.70 28.21 -41.55
C ALA A 12 21.49 28.31 -40.59
N ALA A 13 21.73 28.71 -39.35
CA ALA A 13 20.67 29.02 -38.41
C ALA A 13 19.99 30.33 -38.84
N THR A 14 18.89 30.21 -39.58
CA THR A 14 17.91 31.28 -39.72
C THR A 14 17.35 31.58 -38.33
N ILE A 15 17.41 32.83 -37.90
CA ILE A 15 16.64 33.31 -36.75
C ILE A 15 15.16 33.24 -37.16
N THR A 16 14.52 32.11 -36.89
CA THR A 16 13.06 32.01 -36.90
C THR A 16 12.56 32.64 -35.61
N ILE A 17 11.82 33.75 -35.77
CA ILE A 17 10.95 34.29 -34.73
C ILE A 17 10.10 33.11 -34.24
N ALA A 18 10.16 32.82 -32.92
CA ALA A 18 9.35 31.76 -32.33
C ALA A 18 7.89 31.94 -32.78
N PRO A 19 7.20 30.88 -33.24
CA PRO A 19 5.81 31.01 -33.64
C PRO A 19 5.02 31.62 -32.47
N ALA A 20 4.11 32.54 -32.77
CA ALA A 20 3.19 33.06 -31.77
C ALA A 20 2.48 31.87 -31.10
N LEU A 21 2.45 31.85 -29.77
CA LEU A 21 1.77 30.81 -28.97
C LEU A 21 0.38 30.50 -29.54
N GLY A 22 -0.01 29.23 -29.57
CA GLY A 22 -1.35 28.84 -29.96
C GLY A 22 -2.41 29.38 -29.01
N ALA A 23 -3.65 29.56 -29.48
CA ALA A 23 -4.76 30.01 -28.61
C ALA A 23 -5.01 29.06 -27.43
N GLN A 24 -4.83 27.76 -27.63
CA GLN A 24 -4.97 26.74 -26.58
C GLN A 24 -3.88 26.87 -25.51
N GLU A 25 -2.64 27.21 -25.90
CA GLU A 25 -1.52 27.38 -24.97
C GLU A 25 -1.74 28.59 -24.06
N ARG A 26 -2.18 29.72 -24.63
CA ARG A 26 -2.51 30.92 -23.83
C ARG A 26 -3.59 30.65 -22.79
N GLU A 27 -4.68 29.98 -23.18
CA GLU A 27 -5.76 29.65 -22.25
C GLU A 27 -5.30 28.63 -21.19
N ALA A 28 -4.51 27.62 -21.58
CA ALA A 28 -3.95 26.66 -20.63
C ALA A 28 -3.07 27.35 -19.59
N MET A 29 -2.17 28.23 -20.02
CA MET A 29 -1.30 29.01 -19.14
C MET A 29 -2.10 29.90 -18.18
N ALA A 30 -3.17 30.56 -18.67
CA ALA A 30 -4.02 31.40 -17.85
C ALA A 30 -4.72 30.60 -16.74
N ARG A 31 -5.27 29.42 -17.05
CA ARG A 31 -5.96 28.57 -16.06
C ARG A 31 -5.01 27.91 -15.07
N LEU A 32 -3.86 27.44 -15.53
CA LEU A 32 -2.81 26.89 -14.68
C LEU A 32 -2.13 27.99 -13.85
N GLY A 33 -2.19 29.25 -14.28
CA GLY A 33 -1.45 30.35 -13.72
C GLY A 33 0.06 30.10 -13.81
N VAL A 34 0.57 29.87 -15.02
CA VAL A 34 2.00 29.69 -15.32
C VAL A 34 2.45 30.68 -16.39
N GLN A 35 3.72 31.07 -16.34
CA GLN A 35 4.34 32.01 -17.29
C GLN A 35 4.60 31.38 -18.65
N ASN A 36 5.06 30.13 -18.66
CA ASN A 36 5.37 29.37 -19.87
C ASN A 36 4.76 27.97 -19.78
N ALA A 37 4.23 27.50 -20.89
CA ALA A 37 3.80 26.12 -21.09
C ALA A 37 3.77 25.81 -22.59
N SER A 38 3.74 24.53 -22.92
CA SER A 38 3.51 24.04 -24.30
C SER A 38 2.38 23.03 -24.32
N VAL A 39 1.62 22.99 -25.41
CA VAL A 39 0.64 21.91 -25.65
C VAL A 39 1.25 20.88 -26.59
N GLN A 40 1.35 19.64 -26.12
CA GLN A 40 2.00 18.54 -26.83
C GLN A 40 1.05 17.36 -27.00
N SER A 41 1.08 16.73 -28.18
CA SER A 41 0.41 15.45 -28.40
C SER A 41 1.39 14.33 -28.13
N LEU A 42 1.17 13.56 -27.06
CA LEU A 42 2.05 12.49 -26.63
C LEU A 42 1.60 11.15 -27.24
N ALA A 43 2.55 10.37 -27.76
CA ALA A 43 2.29 9.00 -28.17
C ALA A 43 2.23 8.12 -26.92
N ILE A 44 1.02 7.84 -26.45
CA ILE A 44 0.78 7.05 -25.22
C ILE A 44 -0.15 5.85 -25.49
N PRO A 45 0.00 4.76 -24.73
CA PRO A 45 -0.88 3.59 -24.87
C PRO A 45 -2.35 3.90 -24.57
N ALA A 46 -3.26 3.37 -25.39
CA ALA A 46 -4.70 3.54 -25.25
C ALA A 46 -5.31 2.77 -24.07
N THR A 47 -4.63 1.71 -23.63
CA THR A 47 -4.99 0.89 -22.45
C THR A 47 -3.91 1.00 -21.39
N LEU A 48 -4.21 0.55 -20.17
CA LEU A 48 -3.27 0.57 -19.04
C LEU A 48 -1.99 -0.20 -19.41
N PRO A 49 -0.83 0.47 -19.52
CA PRO A 49 0.37 -0.16 -20.03
C PRO A 49 1.16 -0.92 -18.96
N GLY A 50 1.98 -1.88 -19.40
CA GLY A 50 3.10 -2.40 -18.62
C GLY A 50 4.25 -1.40 -18.58
N VAL A 51 5.42 -1.79 -19.07
CA VAL A 51 6.54 -0.86 -19.32
C VAL A 51 6.28 -0.11 -20.63
N PHE A 52 6.55 1.19 -20.67
CA PHE A 52 6.42 2.01 -21.87
C PHE A 52 7.35 3.23 -21.84
N GLU A 53 7.50 3.86 -23.00
CA GLU A 53 8.32 5.06 -23.16
C GLU A 53 7.46 6.22 -23.66
N VAL A 54 7.83 7.44 -23.29
CA VAL A 54 7.14 8.66 -23.74
C VAL A 54 8.15 9.67 -24.24
N ALA A 55 8.06 10.05 -25.52
CA ALA A 55 8.79 11.19 -26.06
C ALA A 55 8.07 12.50 -25.68
N VAL A 56 8.81 13.46 -25.14
CA VAL A 56 8.29 14.76 -24.68
C VAL A 56 9.35 15.85 -24.87
N VAL A 57 8.93 17.08 -25.12
CA VAL A 57 9.83 18.24 -25.13
C VAL A 57 9.76 18.95 -23.77
N LEU A 58 10.88 19.01 -23.06
CA LEU A 58 11.01 19.71 -21.78
C LEU A 58 11.92 20.93 -21.97
N ASP A 59 11.37 22.14 -21.81
CA ASP A 59 12.05 23.42 -22.06
C ASP A 59 12.79 23.48 -23.40
N GLY A 60 12.07 23.11 -24.47
CA GLY A 60 12.59 23.09 -25.83
C GLY A 60 13.54 21.92 -26.13
N VAL A 61 13.85 21.06 -25.16
CA VAL A 61 14.75 19.92 -25.36
C VAL A 61 13.93 18.62 -25.48
N PRO A 62 14.03 17.89 -26.61
CA PRO A 62 13.42 16.57 -26.74
C PRO A 62 14.04 15.57 -25.74
N ARG A 63 13.19 14.85 -25.04
CA ARG A 63 13.52 13.84 -24.03
C ARG A 63 12.69 12.58 -24.23
N ILE A 64 13.19 11.46 -23.72
CA ILE A 64 12.45 10.20 -23.62
C ILE A 64 12.35 9.85 -22.14
N LEU A 65 11.13 9.56 -21.69
CA LEU A 65 10.85 9.06 -20.35
C LEU A 65 10.74 7.53 -20.42
N ASP A 66 11.57 6.84 -19.64
CA ASP A 66 11.49 5.38 -19.45
C ASP A 66 10.56 5.12 -18.25
N ILE A 67 9.40 4.50 -18.47
CA ILE A 67 8.33 4.38 -17.46
C ILE A 67 8.02 2.92 -17.17
N VAL A 68 8.05 2.55 -15.88
CA VAL A 68 7.79 1.20 -15.37
C VAL A 68 6.67 1.21 -14.32
N PRO A 69 5.87 0.13 -14.21
CA PRO A 69 4.83 0.02 -13.20
C PRO A 69 5.36 0.21 -11.78
N TYR A 70 4.64 0.98 -10.97
CA TYR A 70 4.96 1.19 -9.57
C TYR A 70 3.67 1.41 -8.79
N ASP A 71 3.33 0.51 -7.86
CA ASP A 71 2.15 0.75 -7.03
C ASP A 71 2.51 1.61 -5.83
N VAL A 72 1.98 2.84 -5.74
CA VAL A 72 2.14 3.69 -4.53
C VAL A 72 1.33 3.15 -3.35
N ARG A 73 0.45 2.19 -3.60
CA ARG A 73 -0.36 1.56 -2.56
C ARG A 73 0.43 0.44 -1.89
N ASP A 74 0.18 0.25 -0.60
CA ASP A 74 0.59 -0.94 0.14
C ASP A 74 -0.06 -2.19 -0.50
N ALA A 75 0.59 -3.34 -0.39
CA ALA A 75 0.01 -4.63 -0.75
C ALA A 75 -1.35 -4.88 -0.06
N GLY A 76 -1.46 -4.51 1.22
CA GLY A 76 -2.69 -4.59 2.01
C GLY A 76 -3.71 -3.47 1.77
N HIS A 77 -3.45 -2.58 0.79
CA HIS A 77 -4.32 -1.43 0.54
C HIS A 77 -5.76 -1.82 0.25
N ARG A 78 -6.66 -1.08 0.90
CA ARG A 78 -8.11 -1.13 0.72
C ARG A 78 -8.70 0.27 0.55
N VAL A 79 -9.76 0.34 -0.25
CA VAL A 79 -10.62 1.52 -0.33
C VAL A 79 -11.87 1.22 0.48
N LEU A 80 -12.13 2.05 1.48
CA LEU A 80 -13.31 1.98 2.33
C LEU A 80 -14.25 3.13 1.94
N VAL A 81 -15.51 2.80 1.68
CA VAL A 81 -16.57 3.77 1.38
C VAL A 81 -17.39 3.94 2.65
N ASP A 82 -17.48 5.18 3.11
CA ASP A 82 -18.24 5.58 4.28
C ASP A 82 -19.49 6.36 3.85
N ASP A 83 -20.65 5.75 4.03
CA ASP A 83 -21.97 6.34 3.74
C ASP A 83 -22.57 7.09 4.93
N GLY A 84 -21.82 7.24 6.02
CA GLY A 84 -22.25 7.84 7.29
C GLY A 84 -22.93 6.87 8.24
N VAL A 85 -23.16 5.62 7.81
CA VAL A 85 -23.77 4.54 8.61
C VAL A 85 -22.79 3.38 8.78
N SER A 86 -22.08 3.02 7.71
CA SER A 86 -21.17 1.87 7.69
C SER A 86 -19.96 2.09 6.80
N LEU A 87 -18.90 1.32 7.06
CA LEU A 87 -17.75 1.20 6.17
C LEU A 87 -17.87 -0.05 5.31
N SER A 88 -17.94 0.13 3.99
CA SER A 88 -17.91 -0.96 3.03
C SER A 88 -16.61 -0.97 2.22
N VAL A 89 -16.15 -2.15 1.79
CA VAL A 89 -14.91 -2.28 1.00
C VAL A 89 -15.25 -2.15 -0.48
N ALA A 90 -14.63 -1.19 -1.18
CA ALA A 90 -14.76 -1.08 -2.62
C ALA A 90 -13.83 -2.07 -3.35
N PRO A 91 -14.14 -2.48 -4.60
CA PRO A 91 -13.29 -3.36 -5.38
C PRO A 91 -11.85 -2.85 -5.54
N LYS A 92 -10.87 -3.72 -5.34
CA LYS A 92 -9.47 -3.40 -5.59
C LYS A 92 -9.21 -3.32 -7.09
N LEU A 93 -8.74 -2.16 -7.55
CA LEU A 93 -8.43 -1.92 -8.97
C LEU A 93 -6.94 -2.07 -9.28
N PRO A 94 -6.58 -2.34 -10.55
CA PRO A 94 -5.21 -2.25 -11.02
C PRO A 94 -4.57 -0.92 -10.64
N SER A 95 -3.27 -0.95 -10.35
CA SER A 95 -2.54 0.29 -10.08
C SER A 95 -2.44 1.10 -11.35
N ILE A 96 -2.58 2.41 -11.21
CA ILE A 96 -2.41 3.37 -12.30
C ILE A 96 -1.12 4.17 -12.17
N THR A 97 -0.30 3.88 -11.16
CA THR A 97 0.90 4.65 -10.84
C THR A 97 2.15 3.98 -11.41
N TYR A 98 3.13 4.81 -11.74
CA TYR A 98 4.35 4.44 -12.40
C TYR A 98 5.53 5.25 -11.86
N ARG A 99 6.73 4.69 -12.04
CA ARG A 99 8.02 5.34 -11.79
C ARG A 99 8.85 5.32 -13.06
N GLY A 100 9.87 6.16 -13.12
CA GLY A 100 10.74 6.20 -14.28
C GLY A 100 11.91 7.15 -14.13
N SER A 101 12.62 7.31 -15.23
CA SER A 101 13.74 8.24 -15.38
C SER A 101 13.73 8.87 -16.76
N VAL A 102 14.43 9.99 -16.90
CA VAL A 102 14.71 10.59 -18.20
C VAL A 102 15.91 9.86 -18.82
N ARG A 103 15.73 9.27 -19.98
CA ARG A 103 16.76 8.49 -20.68
C ARG A 103 18.05 9.29 -20.84
N GLY A 104 19.17 8.65 -20.49
CA GLY A 104 20.50 9.26 -20.60
C GLY A 104 20.76 10.43 -19.63
N THR A 105 19.86 10.68 -18.67
CA THR A 105 20.01 11.74 -17.67
C THR A 105 20.18 11.11 -16.28
N THR A 106 21.40 11.18 -15.75
CA THR A 106 21.70 10.78 -14.37
C THR A 106 20.93 11.66 -13.38
N ASN A 107 20.50 11.10 -12.26
CA ASN A 107 19.74 11.80 -11.21
C ASN A 107 18.44 12.45 -11.71
N SER A 108 17.70 11.71 -12.54
CA SER A 108 16.35 12.08 -12.92
C SER A 108 15.34 11.08 -12.37
N PHE A 109 14.15 11.57 -12.02
CA PHE A 109 13.04 10.71 -11.66
C PHE A 109 11.75 11.17 -12.34
N VAL A 110 10.88 10.20 -12.59
CA VAL A 110 9.53 10.39 -13.11
C VAL A 110 8.56 9.72 -12.15
N ALA A 111 7.56 10.47 -11.68
CA ALA A 111 6.36 9.94 -11.05
C ALA A 111 5.19 10.14 -12.02
N ALA A 112 4.73 9.06 -12.63
CA ALA A 112 3.69 9.10 -13.65
C ALA A 112 2.43 8.36 -13.18
N SER A 113 1.27 8.80 -13.67
CA SER A 113 -0.02 8.16 -13.44
C SER A 113 -0.82 8.11 -14.73
N TRP A 114 -1.37 6.93 -15.03
CA TRP A 114 -2.20 6.71 -16.22
C TRP A 114 -3.67 6.98 -15.90
N LEU A 115 -4.29 7.87 -16.66
CA LEU A 115 -5.60 8.44 -16.38
C LEU A 115 -6.53 8.22 -17.58
N ASP A 116 -7.01 6.99 -17.72
CA ASP A 116 -7.95 6.59 -18.77
C ASP A 116 -7.48 7.07 -20.16
N GLY A 117 -6.32 6.56 -20.60
CA GLY A 117 -5.72 6.89 -21.89
C GLY A 117 -5.03 8.27 -21.96
N SER A 118 -4.86 8.95 -20.82
CA SER A 118 -4.05 10.17 -20.67
C SER A 118 -2.93 9.96 -19.63
N LEU A 119 -1.95 10.85 -19.58
CA LEU A 119 -0.81 10.79 -18.66
C LEU A 119 -0.76 12.05 -17.77
N GLU A 120 -0.67 11.88 -16.46
CA GLU A 120 -0.18 12.92 -15.56
C GLU A 120 1.20 12.51 -15.06
N ALA A 121 2.23 13.35 -15.24
CA ALA A 121 3.59 13.01 -14.84
C ALA A 121 4.32 14.20 -14.22
N HIS A 122 5.06 13.92 -13.16
CA HIS A 122 5.93 14.85 -12.46
C HIS A 122 7.37 14.38 -12.62
N ILE A 123 8.21 15.24 -13.16
CA ILE A 123 9.56 14.87 -13.62
C ILE A 123 10.54 15.81 -12.94
N ARG A 124 11.51 15.26 -12.22
CA ARG A 124 12.64 16.03 -11.71
C ARG A 124 13.91 15.65 -12.45
N ILE A 125 14.66 16.66 -12.84
CA ILE A 125 15.98 16.52 -13.44
C ILE A 125 16.92 17.33 -12.56
N ASP A 126 17.72 16.64 -11.73
CA ASP A 126 18.69 17.32 -10.90
C ASP A 126 19.89 17.75 -11.76
N SER A 127 20.39 18.96 -11.50
CA SER A 127 21.62 19.42 -12.13
C SER A 127 22.82 18.80 -11.42
N ASN A 128 23.87 18.45 -12.17
CA ASN A 128 25.15 18.01 -11.61
C ASN A 128 25.91 19.16 -10.91
N SER A 129 25.39 20.39 -10.99
CA SER A 129 25.87 21.56 -10.25
C SER A 129 24.84 21.91 -9.19
N ASN A 130 25.26 22.50 -8.06
CA ASN A 130 24.44 22.88 -6.90
C ASN A 130 23.22 23.81 -7.18
N ALA A 131 22.78 23.96 -8.43
CA ALA A 131 21.50 24.53 -8.80
C ALA A 131 20.36 23.55 -8.46
N THR A 132 19.28 24.08 -7.89
CA THR A 132 18.04 23.33 -7.64
C THR A 132 17.60 22.61 -8.92
N GLY A 133 17.34 21.30 -8.83
CA GLY A 133 16.86 20.50 -9.96
C GLY A 133 15.64 21.12 -10.63
N ARG A 134 15.52 20.92 -11.94
CA ARG A 134 14.36 21.40 -12.71
C ARG A 134 13.22 20.41 -12.52
N TYR A 135 12.02 20.94 -12.33
CA TYR A 135 10.82 20.12 -12.18
C TYR A 135 9.78 20.49 -13.21
N PHE A 136 9.29 19.47 -13.88
CA PHE A 136 8.33 19.56 -14.96
C PHE A 136 7.07 18.79 -14.63
N VAL A 137 5.96 19.28 -15.14
CA VAL A 137 4.67 18.61 -15.06
C VAL A 137 4.10 18.42 -16.45
N ILE A 138 3.58 17.23 -16.69
CA ILE A 138 2.74 16.85 -17.82
C ILE A 138 1.35 16.65 -17.25
N GLU A 139 0.35 17.39 -17.73
CA GLU A 139 -1.05 17.20 -17.35
C GLU A 139 -1.95 16.97 -18.57
N PRO A 140 -2.97 16.10 -18.47
CA PRO A 140 -3.97 15.96 -19.52
C PRO A 140 -4.64 17.31 -19.81
N LEU A 141 -4.66 17.72 -21.08
CA LEU A 141 -5.26 19.00 -21.46
C LEU A 141 -6.77 19.05 -21.17
N THR A 142 -7.41 17.89 -21.10
CA THR A 142 -8.82 17.70 -20.70
C THR A 142 -9.11 18.04 -19.24
N ARG A 143 -8.09 18.08 -18.36
CA ARG A 143 -8.23 18.52 -16.97
C ARG A 143 -8.07 20.02 -16.81
N VAL A 144 -7.28 20.64 -17.69
CA VAL A 144 -7.02 22.08 -17.65
C VAL A 144 -8.12 22.84 -18.39
N LEU A 145 -8.57 22.31 -19.52
CA LEU A 145 -9.51 22.95 -20.41
C LEU A 145 -10.74 22.04 -20.67
N PRO A 146 -11.94 22.61 -20.96
CA PRO A 146 -13.17 21.83 -21.10
C PRO A 146 -13.05 20.64 -22.06
N ALA A 147 -13.56 19.47 -21.66
CA ALA A 147 -13.28 18.19 -22.33
C ALA A 147 -13.87 18.04 -23.75
N THR A 148 -14.87 18.83 -24.13
CA THR A 148 -15.77 18.58 -25.28
C THR A 148 -15.13 18.62 -26.69
N ALA A 149 -13.82 18.78 -26.81
CA ALA A 149 -13.12 18.80 -28.10
C ALA A 149 -11.64 18.34 -28.06
N ARG A 150 -11.19 17.61 -27.03
CA ARG A 150 -9.75 17.36 -26.83
C ARG A 150 -9.38 15.87 -26.86
N SER A 151 -8.33 15.56 -27.62
CA SER A 151 -7.72 14.23 -27.65
C SER A 151 -7.12 13.87 -26.28
N ARG A 152 -7.24 12.61 -25.87
CA ARG A 152 -6.57 12.06 -24.67
C ARG A 152 -5.04 12.06 -24.79
N ALA A 153 -4.52 12.17 -26.01
CA ALA A 153 -3.10 12.35 -26.27
C ALA A 153 -2.62 13.79 -26.05
N ALA A 154 -3.52 14.78 -25.95
CA ALA A 154 -3.13 16.18 -25.78
C ALA A 154 -2.83 16.50 -24.30
N HIS A 155 -1.62 17.01 -24.05
CA HIS A 155 -1.12 17.34 -22.73
C HIS A 155 -0.56 18.76 -22.71
N VAL A 156 -0.62 19.41 -21.56
CA VAL A 156 0.13 20.63 -21.29
C VAL A 156 1.38 20.29 -20.50
N VAL A 157 2.50 20.85 -20.92
CA VAL A 157 3.82 20.62 -20.33
C VAL A 157 4.40 21.96 -19.88
N TYR A 158 4.78 22.06 -18.61
CA TYR A 158 5.30 23.30 -18.01
C TYR A 158 6.30 22.99 -16.89
N ALA A 159 7.18 23.94 -16.57
CA ALA A 159 8.07 23.83 -15.41
C ALA A 159 7.42 24.43 -14.16
N SER A 160 7.66 23.88 -12.97
CA SER A 160 7.13 24.50 -11.73
C SER A 160 7.73 25.88 -11.47
N ALA A 161 8.91 26.17 -12.01
CA ALA A 161 9.53 27.49 -11.94
C ALA A 161 8.71 28.56 -12.69
N ASP A 162 7.86 28.16 -13.63
CA ASP A 162 6.95 29.06 -14.34
C ASP A 162 5.68 29.37 -13.55
N ASN A 163 5.45 28.75 -12.39
CA ASN A 163 4.27 29.02 -11.58
C ASN A 163 4.20 30.50 -11.19
N LEU A 164 3.09 31.15 -11.54
CA LEU A 164 2.81 32.49 -11.05
C LEU A 164 2.55 32.47 -9.53
N PRO A 165 3.03 33.46 -8.77
CA PRO A 165 2.73 33.55 -7.35
C PRO A 165 1.23 33.60 -7.09
N ARG A 166 0.76 32.96 -6.02
CA ARG A 166 -0.61 33.08 -5.51
C ARG A 166 -0.58 33.59 -4.08
N ASN A 167 -1.54 34.44 -3.71
CA ASN A 167 -1.71 34.92 -2.35
C ASN A 167 -2.50 33.89 -1.50
N ARG A 168 -1.93 32.69 -1.34
CA ARG A 168 -2.47 31.60 -0.53
C ARG A 168 -1.40 31.17 0.47
N SER A 169 -1.81 30.88 1.69
CA SER A 169 -0.88 30.53 2.78
C SER A 169 -1.20 29.19 3.41
N CYS A 170 -0.27 28.70 4.24
CA CYS A 170 -0.50 27.55 5.11
C CYS A 170 -0.93 28.02 6.50
N GLY A 171 -1.54 27.11 7.26
CA GLY A 171 -2.23 27.46 8.50
C GLY A 171 -1.34 27.68 9.72
N VAL A 172 -0.07 27.33 9.65
CA VAL A 172 0.84 27.51 10.78
C VAL A 172 1.48 28.90 10.69
N THR A 173 1.36 29.72 11.74
CA THR A 173 2.11 30.97 11.89
C THR A 173 3.11 30.78 13.03
N THR A 174 4.13 29.95 12.81
CA THR A 174 5.24 29.84 13.75
C THR A 174 6.43 30.64 13.22
N PRO A 175 7.23 31.27 14.10
CA PRO A 175 8.42 31.98 13.68
C PRO A 175 9.43 31.02 13.00
N PRO A 176 10.28 31.54 12.09
CA PRO A 176 11.28 30.75 11.39
C PRO A 176 12.22 30.04 12.36
N ILE A 177 12.76 28.91 11.92
CA ILE A 177 13.67 28.06 12.69
C ILE A 177 14.86 28.89 13.20
N ALA A 178 15.01 29.00 14.53
CA ALA A 178 16.29 29.29 15.15
C ALA A 178 17.04 27.95 15.33
N ASP A 179 18.31 27.93 14.96
CA ASP A 179 19.20 26.77 14.96
C ASP A 179 19.11 25.96 16.26
N VAL A 180 18.53 24.75 16.21
CA VAL A 180 18.39 23.88 17.39
C VAL A 180 19.55 22.89 17.44
N GLY A 181 20.41 23.11 18.43
CA GLY A 181 21.67 22.43 18.68
C GLY A 181 21.68 20.89 18.63
N GLN A 182 22.88 20.40 18.38
CA GLN A 182 23.24 18.99 18.24
C GLN A 182 23.08 18.22 19.55
N GLY A 183 21.99 17.46 19.66
CA GLY A 183 21.88 16.36 20.61
C GLY A 183 22.33 15.06 19.95
N SER A 184 23.44 14.49 20.40
CA SER A 184 23.94 13.18 19.98
C SER A 184 22.96 12.08 20.39
N ARG A 185 22.43 11.33 19.42
CA ARG A 185 21.60 10.14 19.64
C ARG A 185 21.73 9.19 18.45
N THR A 186 21.53 7.90 18.74
CA THR A 186 21.74 6.74 17.86
C THR A 186 21.17 6.92 16.46
N VAL A 187 22.07 7.13 15.50
CA VAL A 187 21.80 7.28 14.07
C VAL A 187 21.36 5.90 13.53
N ARG A 188 20.16 5.82 12.95
CA ARG A 188 19.82 4.68 12.08
C ARG A 188 20.78 4.69 10.89
N PRO A 189 21.32 3.54 10.44
CA PRO A 189 22.03 3.49 9.17
C PRO A 189 21.16 4.10 8.07
N GLN A 190 21.77 4.89 7.19
CA GLN A 190 21.15 5.64 6.10
C GLN A 190 20.46 4.69 5.11
N ALA A 191 19.26 4.23 5.46
CA ALA A 191 18.43 3.32 4.67
C ALA A 191 17.07 3.98 4.47
N THR A 192 16.54 3.87 3.25
CA THR A 192 15.20 4.38 2.94
C THR A 192 14.17 3.71 3.85
N VAL A 193 13.40 4.53 4.56
CA VAL A 193 12.31 4.08 5.43
C VAL A 193 10.98 4.20 4.71
N LEU A 194 9.97 3.49 5.21
CA LEU A 194 8.62 3.47 4.65
C LEU A 194 7.64 4.06 5.66
N ALA A 195 6.81 4.99 5.19
CA ALA A 195 5.69 5.57 5.92
C ALA A 195 4.36 5.08 5.31
N GLN A 196 3.54 4.43 6.13
CA GLN A 196 2.19 4.00 5.79
C GLN A 196 1.20 5.16 5.97
N LEU A 197 0.79 5.77 4.86
CA LEU A 197 -0.16 6.86 4.82
C LEU A 197 -1.59 6.32 4.73
N ALA A 198 -2.43 6.72 5.68
CA ALA A 198 -3.87 6.60 5.54
C ALA A 198 -4.44 7.88 4.91
N CYS A 199 -5.28 7.74 3.90
CA CYS A 199 -5.91 8.85 3.20
C CYS A 199 -7.39 8.94 3.54
N ASP A 200 -7.90 10.14 3.81
CA ASP A 200 -9.33 10.41 4.05
C ASP A 200 -9.84 11.45 3.05
N ALA A 201 -10.73 11.07 2.14
CA ALA A 201 -11.38 12.00 1.22
C ALA A 201 -12.72 12.43 1.78
N ASP A 202 -12.91 13.73 1.96
CA ASP A 202 -14.20 14.26 2.36
C ASP A 202 -15.23 14.22 1.21
N PHE A 203 -16.48 14.51 1.57
CA PHE A 203 -17.60 14.48 0.64
C PHE A 203 -17.43 15.45 -0.54
N GLU A 204 -16.85 16.62 -0.30
CA GLU A 204 -16.57 17.60 -1.34
C GLU A 204 -15.53 17.07 -2.32
N PHE A 205 -14.46 16.43 -1.83
CA PHE A 205 -13.44 15.83 -2.69
C PHE A 205 -14.00 14.66 -3.50
N TYR A 206 -14.88 13.86 -2.91
CA TYR A 206 -15.65 12.83 -3.61
C TYR A 206 -16.50 13.40 -4.75
N LYS A 207 -17.25 14.48 -4.50
CA LYS A 207 -18.04 15.18 -5.54
C LYS A 207 -17.15 15.75 -6.65
N LEU A 208 -16.03 16.38 -6.29
CA LEU A 208 -15.05 16.90 -7.26
C LEU A 208 -14.44 15.77 -8.12
N SER A 209 -14.36 14.57 -7.57
CA SER A 209 -13.90 13.36 -8.25
C SER A 209 -15.02 12.63 -9.01
N GLY A 210 -16.11 13.33 -9.34
CA GLY A 210 -17.21 12.80 -10.13
C GLY A 210 -18.16 11.88 -9.37
N SER A 211 -18.22 11.99 -8.04
CA SER A 211 -19.06 11.14 -7.17
C SER A 211 -18.79 9.65 -7.39
N SER A 212 -17.51 9.28 -7.42
CA SER A 212 -17.04 7.91 -7.59
C SER A 212 -15.92 7.61 -6.60
N ALA A 213 -16.11 6.62 -5.73
CA ALA A 213 -15.09 6.21 -4.78
C ALA A 213 -13.81 5.71 -5.48
N THR A 214 -14.00 5.01 -6.60
CA THR A 214 -12.93 4.58 -7.51
C THR A 214 -12.11 5.77 -8.01
N THR A 215 -12.78 6.76 -8.62
CA THR A 215 -12.10 7.93 -9.20
C THR A 215 -11.43 8.76 -8.12
N THR A 216 -12.06 8.87 -6.94
CA THR A 216 -11.51 9.54 -5.77
C THR A 216 -10.21 8.88 -5.30
N ALA A 217 -10.22 7.55 -5.13
CA ALA A 217 -9.04 6.79 -4.73
C ALA A 217 -7.91 6.87 -5.78
N GLN A 218 -8.24 6.84 -7.07
CA GLN A 218 -7.28 7.02 -8.16
C GLN A 218 -6.68 8.44 -8.17
N ARG A 219 -7.47 9.47 -7.87
CA ARG A 219 -6.95 10.85 -7.76
C ARG A 219 -6.00 10.99 -6.56
N ILE A 220 -6.35 10.42 -5.41
CA ILE A 220 -5.45 10.35 -4.24
C ILE A 220 -4.16 9.62 -4.61
N ALA A 221 -4.26 8.44 -5.24
CA ALA A 221 -3.08 7.69 -5.67
C ALA A 221 -2.19 8.51 -6.60
N THR A 222 -2.77 9.24 -7.56
CA THR A 222 -2.02 10.12 -8.47
C THR A 222 -1.23 11.20 -7.73
N LEU A 223 -1.88 11.90 -6.78
CA LEU A 223 -1.27 12.98 -6.02
C LEU A 223 -0.18 12.45 -5.08
N VAL A 224 -0.48 11.41 -4.30
CA VAL A 224 0.47 10.79 -3.37
C VAL A 224 1.64 10.16 -4.14
N ASN A 225 1.43 9.66 -5.35
CA ASN A 225 2.51 9.14 -6.19
C ASN A 225 3.58 10.20 -6.50
N ALA A 226 3.18 11.44 -6.76
CA ALA A 226 4.13 12.53 -6.97
C ALA A 226 4.79 12.99 -5.66
N VAL A 227 4.03 13.04 -4.56
CA VAL A 227 4.53 13.37 -3.22
C VAL A 227 5.57 12.35 -2.73
N ASP A 228 5.28 11.05 -2.89
CA ASP A 228 6.21 9.96 -2.57
C ASP A 228 7.56 10.15 -3.26
N ALA A 229 7.57 10.58 -4.53
CA ALA A 229 8.83 10.80 -5.24
C ALA A 229 9.65 11.97 -4.65
N ILE A 230 8.98 13.03 -4.17
CA ILE A 230 9.64 14.16 -3.47
C ILE A 230 10.25 13.65 -2.14
N PHE A 231 9.45 12.98 -1.32
CA PHE A 231 9.88 12.46 -0.02
C PHE A 231 11.02 11.44 -0.15
N LYS A 232 10.91 10.54 -1.13
CA LYS A 232 11.91 9.52 -1.38
C LYS A 232 13.25 10.14 -1.72
N GLN A 233 13.28 11.21 -2.51
CA GLN A 233 14.57 11.78 -2.89
C GLN A 233 15.12 12.80 -1.91
N ASP A 234 14.27 13.56 -1.24
CA ASP A 234 14.76 14.63 -0.37
C ASP A 234 15.12 14.15 1.03
N ILE A 235 14.44 13.11 1.52
CA ILE A 235 14.57 12.64 2.90
C ILE A 235 14.52 11.11 3.01
N ASP A 236 14.80 10.35 1.94
CA ASP A 236 14.79 8.87 1.93
C ASP A 236 13.55 8.23 2.60
N VAL A 237 12.37 8.82 2.42
CA VAL A 237 11.09 8.25 2.89
C VAL A 237 10.27 7.81 1.70
N THR A 238 9.94 6.52 1.63
CA THR A 238 8.91 6.00 0.71
C THR A 238 7.55 6.09 1.40
N ILE A 239 6.59 6.76 0.77
CA ILE A 239 5.20 6.83 1.23
C ILE A 239 4.39 5.75 0.52
N LYS A 240 3.71 4.91 1.29
CA LYS A 240 2.75 3.92 0.78
C LYS A 240 1.35 4.21 1.29
N ILE A 241 0.37 4.20 0.40
CA ILE A 241 -1.04 4.34 0.81
C ILE A 241 -1.49 3.02 1.43
N ALA A 242 -1.71 2.99 2.75
CA ALA A 242 -2.16 1.82 3.49
C ALA A 242 -3.69 1.65 3.42
N THR A 243 -4.46 2.73 3.48
CA THR A 243 -5.92 2.70 3.37
C THR A 243 -6.41 4.03 2.79
N THR A 244 -7.48 3.97 2.01
CA THR A 244 -8.20 5.17 1.57
C THR A 244 -9.64 5.09 2.05
N ILE A 245 -10.08 6.05 2.87
CA ILE A 245 -11.48 6.22 3.24
C ILE A 245 -12.09 7.30 2.34
N VAL A 246 -13.21 7.00 1.70
CA VAL A 246 -13.97 7.96 0.90
C VAL A 246 -15.32 8.22 1.59
N ARG A 247 -15.53 9.45 2.05
CA ARG A 247 -16.80 9.87 2.64
C ARG A 247 -17.79 10.21 1.52
N THR A 248 -18.86 9.43 1.37
CA THR A 248 -19.91 9.66 0.35
C THR A 248 -21.10 10.45 0.87
N THR A 249 -21.04 10.86 2.14
CA THR A 249 -21.94 11.82 2.77
C THR A 249 -21.15 12.86 3.55
N SER A 250 -21.78 13.98 3.88
CA SER A 250 -21.12 15.05 4.65
C SER A 250 -20.73 14.55 6.05
N THR A 251 -19.42 14.44 6.30
CA THR A 251 -18.86 14.00 7.59
C THR A 251 -18.20 15.15 8.36
N TYR A 252 -17.60 16.10 7.65
CA TYR A 252 -16.83 17.21 8.24
C TYR A 252 -17.46 18.55 7.86
N THR A 253 -17.53 19.47 8.81
CA THR A 253 -18.29 20.72 8.67
C THR A 253 -17.41 21.93 8.41
N SER A 254 -16.21 21.97 9.00
CA SER A 254 -15.34 23.13 8.88
C SER A 254 -14.78 23.31 7.47
N ILE A 255 -14.75 24.56 7.01
CA ILE A 255 -14.01 25.00 5.81
C ILE A 255 -12.65 25.66 6.16
N ASP A 256 -12.33 25.82 7.45
CA ASP A 256 -11.00 26.22 7.90
C ASP A 256 -10.15 24.97 8.12
N PRO A 257 -9.02 24.79 7.39
CA PRO A 257 -8.10 23.66 7.56
C PRO A 257 -7.65 23.43 9.02
N ARG A 258 -7.51 24.48 9.84
CA ARG A 258 -7.10 24.36 11.25
C ARG A 258 -8.14 23.65 12.11
N MET A 259 -9.41 23.89 11.83
CA MET A 259 -10.51 23.25 12.53
C MET A 259 -10.85 21.90 11.88
N LEU A 260 -10.70 21.80 10.56
CA LEU A 260 -10.96 20.57 9.81
C LEU A 260 -10.01 19.44 10.20
N VAL A 261 -8.71 19.72 10.39
CA VAL A 261 -7.76 18.69 10.88
C VAL A 261 -8.18 18.14 12.24
N THR A 262 -8.77 18.98 13.11
CA THR A 262 -9.25 18.57 14.44
C THR A 262 -10.49 17.68 14.33
N GLU A 263 -11.40 17.97 13.40
CA GLU A 263 -12.56 17.10 13.10
C GLU A 263 -12.09 15.72 12.57
N VAL A 264 -11.14 15.70 11.63
CA VAL A 264 -10.55 14.47 11.09
C VAL A 264 -9.85 13.67 12.20
N GLN A 265 -9.00 14.33 12.99
CA GLN A 265 -8.28 13.72 14.11
C GLN A 265 -9.26 13.06 15.09
N LYS A 266 -10.30 13.79 15.51
CA LYS A 266 -11.34 13.26 16.40
C LYS A 266 -12.03 12.03 15.80
N GLN A 267 -12.41 12.09 14.52
CA GLN A 267 -13.09 11.00 13.84
C GLN A 267 -12.23 9.74 13.78
N TRP A 268 -10.96 9.87 13.41
CA TRP A 268 -10.05 8.74 13.30
C TRP A 268 -9.67 8.13 14.65
N ASN A 269 -9.42 8.96 15.67
CA ASN A 269 -9.09 8.49 17.01
C ASN A 269 -10.28 7.76 17.65
N THR A 270 -11.51 8.15 17.33
CA THR A 270 -12.73 7.53 17.87
C THR A 270 -13.10 6.25 17.14
N SER A 271 -13.05 6.25 15.80
CA SER A 271 -13.69 5.20 14.99
C SER A 271 -12.72 4.29 14.25
N HIS A 272 -11.47 4.72 14.03
CA HIS A 272 -10.54 4.07 13.10
C HIS A 272 -9.20 3.71 13.75
N GLY A 273 -9.15 3.56 15.07
CA GLY A 273 -7.94 3.21 15.82
C GLY A 273 -7.31 1.87 15.41
N ASN A 274 -8.09 0.96 14.84
CA ASN A 274 -7.65 -0.36 14.36
C ASN A 274 -7.04 -0.35 12.93
N ILE A 275 -7.07 0.78 12.22
CA ILE A 275 -6.51 0.88 10.87
C ILE A 275 -5.01 1.16 10.98
N GLN A 276 -4.19 0.21 10.51
CA GLN A 276 -2.73 0.34 10.44
C GLN A 276 -2.32 1.57 9.61
N ARG A 277 -1.48 2.43 10.20
CA ARG A 277 -0.97 3.68 9.61
C ARG A 277 0.16 4.25 10.47
N ASP A 278 0.96 5.12 9.88
CA ASP A 278 1.93 5.96 10.60
C ASP A 278 1.46 7.42 10.73
N LEU A 279 0.55 7.82 9.84
CA LEU A 279 -0.06 9.15 9.74
C LEU A 279 -1.32 9.11 8.87
N VAL A 280 -2.17 10.13 9.03
CA VAL A 280 -3.37 10.37 8.22
C VAL A 280 -3.23 11.69 7.47
N HIS A 281 -3.56 11.69 6.18
CA HIS A 281 -3.74 12.91 5.40
C HIS A 281 -5.15 12.98 4.84
N ALA A 282 -5.86 14.07 5.15
CA ALA A 282 -7.19 14.33 4.64
C ALA A 282 -7.13 15.18 3.36
N PHE A 283 -7.90 14.77 2.35
CA PHE A 283 -8.08 15.44 1.07
C PHE A 283 -9.47 16.06 1.06
N SER A 284 -9.51 17.40 1.05
CA SER A 284 -10.76 18.13 1.08
C SER A 284 -11.05 18.83 -0.25
N GLY A 285 -12.29 18.73 -0.71
CA GLY A 285 -12.79 19.50 -1.84
C GLY A 285 -13.42 20.84 -1.43
N LYS A 286 -13.41 21.16 -0.13
CA LYS A 286 -13.93 22.42 0.38
C LYS A 286 -13.07 23.59 -0.09
N VAL A 287 -13.66 24.77 -0.13
CA VAL A 287 -12.98 26.02 -0.47
C VAL A 287 -12.86 26.87 0.79
N SER A 288 -11.63 27.07 1.26
CA SER A 288 -11.34 27.98 2.37
C SER A 288 -11.54 29.44 1.97
N THR A 289 -12.13 30.22 2.89
CA THR A 289 -12.37 31.66 2.73
C THR A 289 -11.27 32.53 3.35
N ASN A 290 -10.40 31.98 4.19
CA ASN A 290 -9.38 32.73 4.94
C ASN A 290 -8.00 32.72 4.25
N GLY A 291 -7.87 32.09 3.08
CA GLY A 291 -6.62 32.01 2.32
C GLY A 291 -5.71 30.84 2.70
N ILE A 292 -6.01 30.11 3.79
CA ILE A 292 -5.31 28.90 4.19
C ILE A 292 -5.79 27.69 3.38
N LEU A 293 -4.87 26.93 2.79
CA LEU A 293 -5.20 25.75 1.96
C LEU A 293 -4.93 24.40 2.64
N GLY A 294 -4.17 24.39 3.73
CA GLY A 294 -3.80 23.17 4.42
C GLY A 294 -3.34 23.43 5.85
N TYR A 295 -3.26 22.34 6.60
CA TYR A 295 -2.69 22.33 7.94
C TYR A 295 -2.14 20.94 8.29
N GLY A 296 -0.87 20.87 8.67
CA GLY A 296 -0.22 19.70 9.25
C GLY A 296 0.18 19.92 10.70
N ILE A 297 -0.12 18.94 11.55
CA ILE A 297 0.35 18.93 12.94
C ILE A 297 1.87 18.69 12.94
N LEU A 298 2.63 19.57 13.58
CA LEU A 298 4.09 19.54 13.57
C LEU A 298 4.66 18.31 14.29
N GLY A 299 5.65 17.66 13.69
CA GLY A 299 6.49 16.66 14.36
C GLY A 299 5.72 15.47 14.93
N SER A 300 4.68 15.03 14.21
CA SER A 300 3.67 14.12 14.75
C SER A 300 3.70 12.71 14.14
N VAL A 301 4.47 12.44 13.08
CA VAL A 301 4.56 11.08 12.50
C VAL A 301 4.86 10.04 13.59
N CYS A 302 4.20 8.88 13.50
CA CYS A 302 4.16 7.80 14.48
C CYS A 302 3.40 8.08 15.79
N THR A 303 2.92 9.30 16.02
CA THR A 303 2.11 9.64 17.19
C THR A 303 0.64 9.54 16.80
N LEU A 304 0.06 8.34 16.81
CA LEU A 304 -1.25 8.09 16.19
C LEU A 304 -2.40 8.97 16.69
N SER A 305 -2.29 9.53 17.90
CA SER A 305 -3.23 10.51 18.43
C SER A 305 -3.19 11.85 17.68
N ASP A 306 -2.05 12.21 17.07
CA ASP A 306 -1.73 13.56 16.56
C ASP A 306 -1.12 13.57 15.15
N ALA A 307 -0.87 12.40 14.54
CA ALA A 307 -0.27 12.25 13.21
C ALA A 307 -1.24 12.59 12.07
N TYR A 308 -1.74 13.83 12.03
CA TYR A 308 -2.76 14.29 11.09
C TYR A 308 -2.31 15.51 10.29
N SER A 309 -2.72 15.55 9.02
CA SER A 309 -2.70 16.73 8.18
C SER A 309 -3.91 16.78 7.26
N VAL A 310 -4.24 17.97 6.74
CA VAL A 310 -5.30 18.17 5.74
C VAL A 310 -4.81 19.10 4.64
N SER A 311 -5.20 18.82 3.41
CA SER A 311 -5.00 19.70 2.26
C SER A 311 -6.30 19.87 1.47
N MET A 312 -6.44 21.04 0.84
CA MET A 312 -7.50 21.36 -0.12
C MET A 312 -6.95 21.42 -1.56
N PRO A 313 -6.54 20.28 -2.16
CA PRO A 313 -5.89 20.24 -3.48
C PRO A 313 -6.89 20.40 -4.63
N THR A 314 -7.48 21.60 -4.71
CA THR A 314 -8.54 21.97 -5.68
C THR A 314 -8.03 22.84 -6.82
N ASP A 315 -6.72 23.09 -6.90
CA ASP A 315 -6.12 23.90 -7.96
C ASP A 315 -6.16 23.12 -9.30
N THR A 316 -6.33 23.83 -10.41
CA THR A 316 -6.20 23.23 -11.75
C THR A 316 -4.74 22.81 -12.02
N ASN A 317 -3.78 23.44 -11.36
CA ASN A 317 -2.35 23.15 -11.49
C ASN A 317 -1.94 22.00 -10.56
N ALA A 318 -1.56 20.85 -11.14
CA ALA A 318 -1.15 19.67 -10.39
C ALA A 318 0.11 19.89 -9.55
N SER A 319 1.08 20.70 -10.02
CA SER A 319 2.28 21.01 -9.23
C SER A 319 1.95 21.69 -7.90
N ARG A 320 0.94 22.57 -7.89
CA ARG A 320 0.46 23.23 -6.67
C ARG A 320 -0.26 22.27 -5.73
N ASN A 321 -1.10 21.38 -6.26
CA ASN A 321 -1.78 20.38 -5.45
C ASN A 321 -0.79 19.42 -4.78
N VAL A 322 0.19 18.92 -5.53
CA VAL A 322 1.26 18.06 -5.02
C VAL A 322 2.12 18.79 -4.01
N GLY A 323 2.53 20.03 -4.32
CA GLY A 323 3.32 20.85 -3.41
C GLY A 323 2.61 21.14 -2.09
N LEU A 324 1.30 21.40 -2.12
CA LEU A 324 0.49 21.59 -0.91
C LEU A 324 0.52 20.34 -0.02
N ILE A 325 0.23 19.17 -0.59
CA ILE A 325 0.21 17.92 0.17
C ILE A 325 1.61 17.62 0.73
N ALA A 326 2.66 17.82 -0.06
CA ALA A 326 4.04 17.63 0.38
C ALA A 326 4.43 18.61 1.52
N HIS A 327 3.97 19.86 1.46
CA HIS A 327 4.17 20.87 2.51
C HIS A 327 3.55 20.42 3.84
N GLU A 328 2.27 20.03 3.83
CA GLU A 328 1.56 19.67 5.06
C GLU A 328 2.08 18.36 5.66
N LEU A 329 2.48 17.40 4.82
CA LEU A 329 3.20 16.22 5.28
C LEU A 329 4.59 16.60 5.80
N GLY A 330 5.26 17.60 5.22
CA GLY A 330 6.52 18.14 5.71
C GLY A 330 6.43 18.59 7.18
N HIS A 331 5.33 19.25 7.55
CA HIS A 331 5.04 19.58 8.95
C HIS A 331 4.92 18.33 9.83
N ASN A 332 4.24 17.27 9.40
CA ASN A 332 4.19 16.03 10.18
C ASN A 332 5.60 15.44 10.42
N PHE A 333 6.53 15.66 9.49
CA PHE A 333 7.96 15.32 9.61
C PHE A 333 8.81 16.40 10.28
N ASP A 334 8.21 17.30 11.07
CA ASP A 334 8.86 18.31 11.92
C ASP A 334 9.48 19.49 11.17
N ALA A 335 9.21 19.67 9.87
CA ALA A 335 9.63 20.87 9.18
C ALA A 335 8.79 22.08 9.58
N LEU A 336 9.44 23.18 9.95
CA LEU A 336 8.81 24.50 10.10
C LEU A 336 8.92 25.29 8.80
N HIS A 337 8.21 26.42 8.72
CA HIS A 337 8.40 27.38 7.63
C HIS A 337 9.81 27.97 7.65
N CYS A 338 10.36 28.19 6.47
CA CYS A 338 11.71 28.72 6.25
C CYS A 338 11.67 30.08 5.52
N ASP A 339 10.62 30.89 5.73
CA ASP A 339 10.34 32.10 4.93
C ASP A 339 11.50 33.11 4.86
N ALA A 340 12.38 33.09 5.85
CA ALA A 340 13.58 33.93 5.89
C ALA A 340 14.70 33.45 4.94
N GLU A 341 14.58 32.25 4.37
CA GLU A 341 15.54 31.65 3.44
C GLU A 341 15.16 31.93 1.99
N THR A 342 16.14 32.35 1.19
CA THR A 342 15.96 32.58 -0.25
C THR A 342 15.56 31.31 -1.00
N SER A 343 15.95 30.13 -0.50
CA SER A 343 15.67 28.81 -1.08
C SER A 343 14.64 28.01 -0.28
N CYS A 344 13.65 28.66 0.33
CA CYS A 344 12.69 27.97 1.23
C CYS A 344 11.83 26.89 0.54
N ASN A 345 11.73 26.93 -0.79
CA ASN A 345 11.06 25.92 -1.62
C ASN A 345 9.70 25.47 -1.05
N LEU A 346 9.48 24.16 -0.89
CA LEU A 346 8.22 23.58 -0.43
C LEU A 346 7.74 24.08 0.93
N MET A 347 8.62 24.43 1.87
CA MET A 347 8.22 24.87 3.22
C MET A 347 7.96 26.39 3.32
N CYS A 348 7.85 27.10 2.20
CA CYS A 348 7.41 28.49 2.21
C CYS A 348 5.98 28.58 2.70
N SER A 349 5.71 29.45 3.68
CA SER A 349 4.38 29.64 4.27
C SER A 349 3.34 30.13 3.26
N ARG A 350 3.81 30.72 2.16
CA ARG A 350 3.03 31.07 0.97
C ARG A 350 3.38 30.07 -0.13
N LEU A 351 2.50 29.09 -0.37
CA LEU A 351 2.79 28.04 -1.35
C LEU A 351 3.02 28.62 -2.76
N GLY A 352 4.18 28.36 -3.33
CA GLY A 352 4.60 28.94 -4.62
C GLY A 352 5.04 30.41 -4.53
N GLY A 353 5.12 30.97 -3.33
CA GLY A 353 5.88 32.19 -3.00
C GLY A 353 7.37 31.86 -2.79
N CYS A 354 8.11 32.70 -2.06
CA CYS A 354 9.55 32.57 -1.84
C CYS A 354 10.31 32.29 -3.17
N SER A 355 10.84 31.06 -3.33
CA SER A 355 11.57 30.59 -4.53
C SER A 355 10.68 30.02 -5.65
N ALA A 356 9.37 29.93 -5.43
CA ALA A 356 8.36 29.27 -6.27
C ALA A 356 8.63 27.77 -6.58
N ASN A 357 9.65 27.16 -5.97
CA ASN A 357 9.98 25.76 -6.20
C ASN A 357 9.11 24.83 -5.35
N LEU A 358 8.23 24.06 -6.00
CA LEU A 358 7.31 23.10 -5.38
C LEU A 358 7.75 21.63 -5.54
N ALA A 359 9.03 21.41 -5.86
CA ALA A 359 9.56 20.10 -6.20
C ALA A 359 10.55 19.53 -5.20
N THR A 360 10.97 20.35 -4.23
CA THR A 360 11.97 19.95 -3.24
C THR A 360 11.85 20.77 -1.97
N PHE A 361 12.28 20.20 -0.85
CA PHE A 361 12.45 20.90 0.42
C PHE A 361 13.74 21.74 0.42
N ALA A 362 13.81 22.76 1.26
CA ALA A 362 15.07 23.49 1.51
C ALA A 362 16.07 22.58 2.24
N ALA A 363 17.38 22.88 2.16
CA ALA A 363 18.40 22.09 2.84
C ALA A 363 18.20 22.04 4.36
N SER A 364 17.79 23.15 4.98
CA SER A 364 17.45 23.25 6.41
C SER A 364 16.26 22.35 6.77
N SER A 365 15.17 22.42 6.01
CA SER A 365 13.99 21.56 6.20
C SER A 365 14.36 20.09 6.06
N LYS A 366 15.14 19.71 5.04
CA LYS A 366 15.63 18.33 4.89
C LYS A 366 16.39 17.86 6.12
N ALA A 367 17.32 18.67 6.63
CA ALA A 367 18.11 18.31 7.80
C ALA A 367 17.23 18.06 9.05
N THR A 368 16.25 18.94 9.32
CA THR A 368 15.30 18.76 10.42
C THR A 368 14.45 17.51 10.24
N MET A 369 13.89 17.31 9.04
CA MET A 369 13.03 16.17 8.74
C MET A 369 13.78 14.83 8.83
N ILE A 370 15.01 14.78 8.33
CA ILE A 370 15.90 13.60 8.42
C ILE A 370 16.20 13.28 9.89
N LYS A 371 16.56 14.29 10.69
CA LYS A 371 16.82 14.13 12.12
C LYS A 371 15.58 13.59 12.84
N PHE A 372 14.40 14.13 12.56
CA PHE A 372 13.15 13.67 13.16
C PHE A 372 12.80 12.24 12.72
N ARG A 373 12.83 11.96 11.41
CA ARG A 373 12.64 10.64 10.79
C ARG A 373 13.49 9.57 11.47
N ASP A 374 14.77 9.84 11.70
CA ASP A 374 15.70 8.85 12.27
C ASP A 374 15.40 8.48 13.72
N THR A 375 14.62 9.31 14.43
CA THR A 375 14.12 8.98 15.78
C THR A 375 12.86 8.12 15.77
N ARG A 376 12.22 7.92 14.61
CA ARG A 376 10.93 7.22 14.49
C ARG A 376 11.15 5.72 14.30
N THR A 377 10.68 4.91 15.23
CA THR A 377 10.77 3.45 15.14
C THR A 377 9.56 2.79 14.46
N CYS A 378 8.46 3.52 14.26
CA CYS A 378 7.29 2.99 13.55
C CYS A 378 7.55 2.88 12.04
N LEU A 379 8.42 3.73 11.48
CA LEU A 379 8.74 3.73 10.06
C LEU A 379 9.49 2.45 9.69
N ASP A 380 8.89 1.73 8.76
CA ASP A 380 9.35 0.43 8.30
C ASP A 380 10.57 0.53 7.39
N SER A 381 11.17 -0.61 7.08
CA SER A 381 12.13 -0.70 5.97
C SER A 381 11.39 -0.55 4.64
N ALA A 382 11.86 0.32 3.75
CA ALA A 382 11.36 0.38 2.37
C ALA A 382 11.85 -0.78 1.48
N THR A 383 12.73 -1.63 2.01
CA THR A 383 13.15 -2.88 1.34
C THR A 383 12.21 -4.03 1.75
N PRO A 384 11.75 -4.86 0.80
CA PRO A 384 10.96 -6.06 1.12
C PRO A 384 11.67 -7.01 2.11
N PRO A 385 10.89 -7.82 2.85
CA PRO A 385 11.40 -8.85 3.74
C PRO A 385 12.22 -9.90 3.00
N GLN A 386 13.19 -10.47 3.69
CA GLN A 386 13.98 -11.59 3.18
C GLN A 386 13.85 -12.77 4.12
N LEU A 387 13.32 -13.87 3.62
CA LEU A 387 13.19 -15.11 4.37
C LEU A 387 14.51 -15.89 4.33
N THR A 388 14.91 -16.40 5.49
CA THR A 388 16.09 -17.26 5.66
C THR A 388 15.71 -18.71 5.89
N SER A 389 14.73 -18.97 6.75
CA SER A 389 14.24 -20.33 7.01
C SER A 389 12.82 -20.33 7.55
N VAL A 390 12.20 -21.50 7.52
CA VAL A 390 10.89 -21.79 8.12
C VAL A 390 11.00 -23.09 8.90
N THR A 391 10.27 -23.22 10.01
CA THR A 391 10.28 -24.44 10.82
C THR A 391 8.90 -24.72 11.39
N PRO A 392 8.34 -25.92 11.19
CA PRO A 392 8.87 -27.01 10.35
C PRO A 392 8.74 -26.72 8.84
N THR A 393 9.63 -27.31 8.03
CA THR A 393 9.53 -27.27 6.55
C THR A 393 8.62 -28.35 5.98
N SER A 394 8.35 -29.41 6.76
CA SER A 394 7.45 -30.50 6.39
C SER A 394 6.48 -30.76 7.54
N LEU A 395 5.18 -30.66 7.29
CA LEU A 395 4.16 -30.70 8.33
C LEU A 395 2.85 -31.32 7.87
N SER A 396 2.13 -31.92 8.84
CA SER A 396 0.75 -32.36 8.72
C SER A 396 -0.17 -31.16 8.95
N PRO A 397 -1.18 -30.89 8.10
CA PRO A 397 -2.09 -29.75 8.28
C PRO A 397 -3.06 -29.90 9.45
N PHE A 398 -3.10 -31.08 10.07
CA PHE A 398 -4.03 -31.38 11.16
C PHE A 398 -3.80 -30.49 12.39
N ALA A 399 -4.91 -30.11 13.04
CA ALA A 399 -4.93 -29.29 14.25
C ALA A 399 -4.27 -27.89 14.15
N GLY A 400 -4.07 -27.38 12.92
CA GLY A 400 -3.56 -26.03 12.68
C GLY A 400 -2.17 -25.80 13.29
N PRO A 401 -1.13 -26.48 12.73
CA PRO A 401 0.21 -26.47 13.28
C PRO A 401 0.81 -25.06 13.29
N THR A 402 1.73 -24.81 14.23
CA THR A 402 2.46 -23.53 14.29
C THR A 402 3.68 -23.59 13.38
N ILE A 403 3.80 -22.61 12.50
CA ILE A 403 4.98 -22.38 11.66
C ILE A 403 5.75 -21.19 12.23
N THR A 404 7.06 -21.35 12.38
CA THR A 404 7.98 -20.25 12.71
C THR A 404 8.71 -19.82 11.45
N VAL A 405 8.71 -18.52 11.19
CA VAL A 405 9.35 -17.87 10.05
C VAL A 405 10.55 -17.08 10.56
N VAL A 406 11.72 -17.29 9.95
CA VAL A 406 12.96 -16.60 10.29
C VAL A 406 13.50 -15.85 9.07
N GLY A 407 13.98 -14.63 9.27
CA GLY A 407 14.44 -13.77 8.19
C GLY A 407 14.90 -12.40 8.65
N GLN A 408 14.69 -11.41 7.79
CA GLN A 408 14.98 -10.00 8.04
C GLN A 408 13.78 -9.14 7.62
N ARG A 409 13.59 -8.02 8.33
CA ARG A 409 12.53 -7.02 8.08
C ARG A 409 11.12 -7.62 8.20
N LEU A 410 10.93 -8.51 9.17
CA LEU A 410 9.66 -9.24 9.35
C LEU A 410 8.62 -8.49 10.19
N ARG A 411 8.97 -7.36 10.81
CA ARG A 411 8.10 -6.63 11.74
C ARG A 411 6.76 -6.22 11.12
N SER A 412 6.79 -5.72 9.89
CA SER A 412 5.62 -5.21 9.17
C SER A 412 4.99 -6.18 8.20
N VAL A 413 5.32 -7.46 8.30
CA VAL A 413 4.62 -8.50 7.54
C VAL A 413 3.14 -8.47 7.94
N GLN A 414 2.28 -8.37 6.92
CA GLN A 414 0.82 -8.36 7.06
C GLN A 414 0.22 -9.69 6.63
N GLU A 415 0.79 -10.35 5.62
CA GLU A 415 0.26 -11.61 5.11
C GLU A 415 1.36 -12.67 4.96
N VAL A 416 0.98 -13.93 5.15
CA VAL A 416 1.73 -15.09 4.67
C VAL A 416 0.98 -15.69 3.50
N VAL A 417 1.69 -16.01 2.42
CA VAL A 417 1.13 -16.64 1.23
C VAL A 417 1.76 -18.01 1.04
N ILE A 418 0.94 -19.07 1.01
CA ILE A 418 1.37 -20.46 0.77
C ILE A 418 0.53 -20.99 -0.40
N GLY A 419 1.15 -21.15 -1.56
CA GLY A 419 0.41 -21.50 -2.78
C GLY A 419 -0.65 -20.44 -3.11
N ALA A 420 -1.92 -20.84 -3.17
CA ALA A 420 -3.04 -19.93 -3.39
C ALA A 420 -3.64 -19.33 -2.09
N GLN A 421 -3.24 -19.84 -0.92
CA GLN A 421 -3.80 -19.44 0.37
C GLN A 421 -3.08 -18.18 0.89
N ARG A 422 -3.86 -17.20 1.36
CA ARG A 422 -3.36 -15.99 2.03
C ARG A 422 -3.83 -16.00 3.49
N ILE A 423 -2.93 -15.69 4.40
CA ILE A 423 -3.15 -15.75 5.84
C ILE A 423 -2.81 -14.39 6.40
N ASP A 424 -3.80 -13.70 6.97
CA ASP A 424 -3.59 -12.44 7.67
C ASP A 424 -2.84 -12.70 8.98
N VAL A 425 -1.66 -12.10 9.08
CA VAL A 425 -0.81 -12.12 10.28
C VAL A 425 -0.55 -10.70 10.79
N SER A 426 -1.27 -9.68 10.32
CA SER A 426 -1.06 -8.28 10.69
C SER A 426 -1.02 -8.05 12.21
N THR A 427 -1.88 -8.75 12.96
CA THR A 427 -1.98 -8.68 14.44
C THR A 427 -1.06 -9.65 15.17
N THR A 428 -0.36 -10.53 14.46
CA THR A 428 0.61 -11.46 15.07
C THR A 428 1.80 -10.69 15.61
N ALA A 429 2.27 -11.05 16.81
CA ALA A 429 3.48 -10.48 17.39
C ALA A 429 4.71 -10.90 16.58
N LYS A 430 5.52 -9.92 16.14
CA LYS A 430 6.69 -10.14 15.28
C LYS A 430 7.87 -9.33 15.78
N SER A 431 9.05 -9.89 15.63
CA SER A 431 10.30 -9.11 15.63
C SER A 431 10.73 -8.85 14.19
N ASP A 432 11.81 -8.10 14.00
CA ASP A 432 12.43 -7.92 12.68
C ASP A 432 12.99 -9.23 12.09
N THR A 433 13.21 -10.25 12.92
CA THR A 433 13.93 -11.48 12.51
C THR A 433 13.11 -12.76 12.60
N THR A 434 12.03 -12.76 13.38
CA THR A 434 11.20 -13.95 13.58
C THR A 434 9.76 -13.62 13.95
N PHE A 435 8.84 -14.46 13.51
CA PHE A 435 7.47 -14.57 14.01
C PHE A 435 6.93 -15.98 13.80
N SER A 436 5.87 -16.34 14.53
CA SER A 436 5.19 -17.62 14.37
C SER A 436 3.69 -17.41 14.18
N PHE A 437 3.07 -18.24 13.35
CA PHE A 437 1.64 -18.22 13.09
C PHE A 437 1.08 -19.64 13.02
N ARG A 438 -0.23 -19.79 13.25
CA ARG A 438 -0.92 -21.07 13.04
C ARG A 438 -1.36 -21.18 11.59
N LEU A 439 -1.05 -22.30 10.96
CA LEU A 439 -1.50 -22.60 9.61
C LEU A 439 -2.99 -22.99 9.65
N PRO A 440 -3.90 -22.22 9.05
CA PRO A 440 -5.27 -22.68 8.85
C PRO A 440 -5.31 -23.88 7.87
N PRO A 441 -6.39 -24.69 7.89
CA PRO A 441 -6.56 -25.81 6.98
C PRO A 441 -6.25 -25.42 5.52
N PRO A 442 -5.29 -26.08 4.85
CA PRO A 442 -4.93 -25.77 3.48
C PRO A 442 -5.95 -26.37 2.51
N PRO A 443 -6.01 -25.90 1.26
CA PRO A 443 -6.90 -26.48 0.24
C PRO A 443 -6.41 -27.81 -0.33
N ALA A 444 -5.11 -28.11 -0.23
CA ALA A 444 -4.51 -29.35 -0.74
C ALA A 444 -3.15 -29.66 -0.09
N LEU A 445 -2.74 -30.93 -0.16
CA LEU A 445 -1.38 -31.38 0.17
C LEU A 445 -0.40 -31.07 -0.99
N GLY A 446 0.91 -31.02 -0.70
CA GLY A 446 1.93 -30.76 -1.71
C GLY A 446 3.09 -29.91 -1.22
N THR A 447 4.00 -29.56 -2.13
CA THR A 447 5.09 -28.61 -1.86
C THR A 447 4.74 -27.27 -2.47
N PHE A 448 4.79 -26.23 -1.65
CA PHE A 448 4.39 -24.88 -2.01
C PHE A 448 5.52 -23.89 -1.70
N GLY A 449 5.68 -22.90 -2.58
CA GLY A 449 6.45 -21.71 -2.24
C GLY A 449 5.66 -20.88 -1.22
N MET A 450 6.29 -20.62 -0.07
CA MET A 450 5.82 -19.69 0.93
C MET A 450 6.53 -18.34 0.79
N THR A 451 5.77 -17.26 0.68
CA THR A 451 6.27 -15.88 0.78
C THR A 451 5.58 -15.16 1.92
N VAL A 452 6.17 -14.05 2.36
CA VAL A 452 5.51 -13.09 3.25
C VAL A 452 5.35 -11.76 2.54
N VAL A 453 4.31 -11.02 2.87
CA VAL A 453 3.98 -9.74 2.23
C VAL A 453 4.00 -8.63 3.27
N SER A 454 4.74 -7.57 2.96
CA SER A 454 4.85 -6.34 3.76
C SER A 454 4.42 -5.12 2.92
N PRO A 455 4.30 -3.92 3.51
CA PRO A 455 4.11 -2.68 2.76
C PRO A 455 5.15 -2.40 1.67
N ALA A 456 6.39 -2.86 1.90
CA ALA A 456 7.48 -2.72 0.94
C ALA A 456 7.35 -3.70 -0.25
N GLY A 457 6.59 -4.78 -0.09
CA GLY A 457 6.38 -5.82 -1.10
C GLY A 457 6.55 -7.24 -0.56
N PRO A 458 6.47 -8.25 -1.45
CA PRO A 458 6.64 -9.66 -1.11
C PRO A 458 8.11 -10.02 -0.90
N SER A 459 8.37 -11.04 -0.08
CA SER A 459 9.68 -11.65 0.10
C SER A 459 10.08 -12.59 -1.04
N ASN A 460 11.32 -13.09 -0.98
CA ASN A 460 11.68 -14.34 -1.64
C ASN A 460 10.83 -15.52 -1.10
N ALA A 461 10.73 -16.59 -1.89
CA ALA A 461 10.00 -17.79 -1.50
C ALA A 461 10.87 -18.82 -0.80
N ILE A 462 10.33 -19.50 0.21
CA ILE A 462 10.89 -20.72 0.83
C ILE A 462 9.91 -21.88 0.64
N GLN A 463 10.41 -23.07 0.34
CA GLN A 463 9.56 -24.25 0.13
C GLN A 463 9.04 -24.80 1.47
N VAL A 464 7.74 -25.08 1.51
CA VAL A 464 7.05 -25.76 2.61
C VAL A 464 6.29 -26.95 2.03
N THR A 465 6.43 -28.12 2.65
CA THR A 465 5.76 -29.35 2.24
C THR A 465 4.65 -29.73 3.22
N LEU A 466 3.42 -29.70 2.75
CA LEU A 466 2.24 -30.18 3.45
C LEU A 466 2.05 -31.66 3.11
N ARG A 467 2.10 -32.53 4.12
CA ARG A 467 1.99 -33.98 3.97
C ARG A 467 0.76 -34.52 4.68
N ALA A 468 0.24 -35.63 4.17
CA ALA A 468 -0.81 -36.38 4.81
C ALA A 468 -0.39 -36.80 6.23
N SER A 469 -1.33 -36.80 7.16
CA SER A 469 -1.13 -37.38 8.49
C SER A 469 -1.05 -38.90 8.35
N GLN A 470 0.12 -39.46 8.64
CA GLN A 470 0.35 -40.90 8.61
C GLN A 470 1.09 -41.35 9.88
N PRO A 471 0.48 -42.21 10.73
CA PRO A 471 -0.89 -42.74 10.63
C PRO A 471 -1.98 -41.64 10.72
N PRO A 472 -3.26 -41.93 10.37
CA PRO A 472 -4.32 -40.94 10.48
C PRO A 472 -4.47 -40.47 11.93
N GLU A 473 -4.92 -39.23 12.10
CA GLU A 473 -5.06 -38.58 13.40
C GLU A 473 -6.54 -38.29 13.70
N LEU A 474 -6.92 -38.38 14.98
CA LEU A 474 -8.26 -38.06 15.49
C LEU A 474 -8.14 -37.09 16.68
N ALA A 475 -8.91 -36.02 16.62
CA ALA A 475 -9.13 -35.05 17.67
C ALA A 475 -10.62 -35.02 18.02
N VAL A 476 -10.90 -35.10 19.31
CA VAL A 476 -12.24 -35.03 19.90
C VAL A 476 -12.08 -34.51 21.32
N ALA A 477 -13.08 -33.76 21.80
CA ALA A 477 -13.07 -33.25 23.16
C ALA A 477 -12.98 -34.40 24.18
N GLY A 478 -12.17 -34.22 25.23
CA GLY A 478 -12.03 -35.21 26.31
C GLY A 478 -13.28 -35.32 27.20
N PHE A 479 -14.21 -34.36 27.09
CA PHE A 479 -15.52 -34.42 27.74
C PHE A 479 -16.60 -33.72 26.92
N VAL A 480 -17.87 -34.05 27.19
CA VAL A 480 -19.07 -33.41 26.62
C VAL A 480 -20.27 -33.59 27.55
N LEU A 481 -21.23 -32.66 27.51
CA LEU A 481 -22.49 -32.81 28.22
C LEU A 481 -23.51 -33.54 27.35
N SER A 482 -24.34 -34.38 27.97
CA SER A 482 -25.50 -34.95 27.28
C SER A 482 -26.41 -33.85 26.71
N GLY A 483 -26.92 -34.06 25.50
CA GLY A 483 -27.68 -33.07 24.74
C GLY A 483 -26.85 -32.09 23.91
N PHE A 484 -25.51 -32.08 24.03
CA PHE A 484 -24.63 -31.18 23.27
C PHE A 484 -23.95 -31.89 22.09
N PRO A 485 -23.56 -31.14 21.04
CA PRO A 485 -22.79 -31.68 19.92
C PRO A 485 -21.35 -32.02 20.34
N LEU A 486 -20.88 -33.18 19.90
CA LEU A 486 -19.49 -33.62 19.96
C LEU A 486 -18.90 -33.60 18.55
N LEU A 487 -17.88 -32.76 18.35
CA LEU A 487 -17.14 -32.64 17.10
C LEU A 487 -15.96 -33.62 17.10
N PHE A 488 -15.87 -34.41 16.05
CA PHE A 488 -14.73 -35.25 15.70
C PHE A 488 -14.03 -34.62 14.51
N GLU A 489 -12.75 -34.29 14.65
CA GLU A 489 -11.90 -33.81 13.57
C GLU A 489 -10.82 -34.85 13.32
N PHE A 490 -10.53 -35.14 12.06
CA PHE A 490 -9.56 -36.16 11.72
C PHE A 490 -8.81 -35.84 10.43
N ALA A 491 -7.65 -36.47 10.30
CA ALA A 491 -6.79 -36.32 9.15
C ALA A 491 -6.15 -37.64 8.71
N GLY A 492 -5.79 -37.74 7.44
CA GLY A 492 -5.21 -38.92 6.83
C GLY A 492 -4.66 -38.65 5.44
N ARG A 493 -4.61 -39.67 4.59
CA ARG A 493 -4.29 -39.51 3.16
C ARG A 493 -5.36 -38.69 2.46
N GLU A 494 -4.95 -37.88 1.48
CA GLU A 494 -5.90 -37.18 0.60
C GLU A 494 -6.90 -38.17 0.00
N ARG A 495 -8.19 -37.82 0.03
CA ARG A 495 -9.27 -38.61 -0.57
C ARG A 495 -9.43 -40.06 -0.10
N ALA A 496 -8.71 -40.48 0.95
CA ALA A 496 -8.95 -41.79 1.55
C ALA A 496 -10.34 -41.82 2.21
N THR A 497 -10.98 -42.99 2.22
CA THR A 497 -12.24 -43.17 2.92
C THR A 497 -11.95 -43.34 4.40
N TRP A 498 -12.62 -42.58 5.26
CA TRP A 498 -12.55 -42.71 6.70
C TRP A 498 -13.81 -43.39 7.23
N ILE A 499 -13.67 -44.12 8.34
CA ILE A 499 -14.77 -44.69 9.12
C ILE A 499 -14.54 -44.34 10.59
N LEU A 500 -15.51 -43.66 11.20
CA LEU A 500 -15.49 -43.31 12.63
C LEU A 500 -16.06 -44.46 13.44
N LEU A 501 -15.21 -45.07 14.26
CA LEU A 501 -15.55 -46.16 15.18
C LEU A 501 -15.76 -45.57 16.57
N VAL A 502 -16.84 -45.99 17.24
CA VAL A 502 -17.10 -45.65 18.64
C VAL A 502 -17.39 -46.93 19.43
N ALA A 503 -16.78 -47.11 20.60
CA ALA A 503 -16.95 -48.28 21.44
C ALA A 503 -17.20 -47.89 22.91
N PRO A 504 -17.92 -48.72 23.68
CA PRO A 504 -18.18 -48.50 25.11
C PRO A 504 -17.01 -48.95 26.00
N SER A 505 -15.91 -49.44 25.42
CA SER A 505 -14.70 -49.87 26.15
C SER A 505 -13.45 -49.62 25.32
N SER A 506 -12.29 -49.58 25.96
CA SER A 506 -10.98 -49.46 25.31
C SER A 506 -10.41 -50.78 24.77
N SER A 507 -11.16 -51.88 24.80
CA SER A 507 -10.70 -53.19 24.32
C SER A 507 -10.39 -53.14 22.83
N THR A 508 -9.32 -53.81 22.40
CA THR A 508 -8.84 -53.80 21.02
C THR A 508 -8.52 -55.20 20.50
N PHE A 509 -8.55 -55.36 19.18
CA PHE A 509 -7.96 -56.50 18.48
C PHE A 509 -6.83 -56.01 17.56
N ARG A 510 -5.86 -56.89 17.31
CA ARG A 510 -4.74 -56.57 16.43
C ARG A 510 -5.13 -56.83 14.97
N PHE A 511 -4.93 -55.83 14.11
CA PHE A 511 -5.06 -55.97 12.66
C PHE A 511 -3.82 -55.37 11.98
N GLY A 512 -2.97 -56.24 11.43
CA GLY A 512 -1.65 -55.83 10.94
C GLY A 512 -0.81 -55.17 12.04
N SER A 513 -0.37 -53.94 11.80
CA SER A 513 0.40 -53.13 12.76
C SER A 513 -0.43 -52.22 13.66
N TYR A 514 -1.76 -52.33 13.63
CA TYR A 514 -2.67 -51.43 14.35
C TYR A 514 -3.53 -52.18 15.37
N ASP A 515 -3.80 -51.51 16.49
CA ASP A 515 -4.82 -51.93 17.45
C ASP A 515 -6.12 -51.22 17.11
N ILE A 516 -7.14 -51.99 16.76
CA ILE A 516 -8.46 -51.49 16.38
C ILE A 516 -9.42 -51.76 17.52
N LEU A 517 -10.30 -50.80 17.84
CA LEU A 517 -11.36 -51.00 18.82
C LEU A 517 -12.12 -52.31 18.56
N GLN A 518 -12.48 -53.02 19.64
CA GLN A 518 -13.43 -54.14 19.62
C GLN A 518 -14.81 -53.66 20.03
N ASN A 519 -15.84 -54.42 19.65
CA ASN A 519 -17.24 -54.12 20.01
C ASN A 519 -17.65 -52.68 19.64
N PHE A 520 -17.08 -52.16 18.55
CA PHE A 520 -17.34 -50.82 18.07
C PHE A 520 -18.63 -50.78 17.24
N VAL A 521 -19.19 -49.58 17.16
CA VAL A 521 -20.24 -49.21 16.23
C VAL A 521 -19.63 -48.22 15.23
N PRO A 522 -19.69 -48.49 13.91
CA PRO A 522 -19.37 -47.49 12.88
C PRO A 522 -20.43 -46.40 12.92
N LEU A 523 -20.03 -45.18 13.30
CA LEU A 523 -20.95 -44.06 13.48
C LEU A 523 -21.18 -43.29 12.17
N ALA A 524 -20.12 -43.11 11.38
CA ALA A 524 -20.16 -42.42 10.09
C ALA A 524 -18.96 -42.84 9.23
N ALA A 525 -19.08 -42.63 7.93
CA ALA A 525 -18.00 -42.82 6.97
C ALA A 525 -18.11 -41.81 5.82
N GLY A 526 -16.99 -41.51 5.17
CA GLY A 526 -16.95 -40.61 4.03
C GLY A 526 -15.55 -40.49 3.45
N PRO A 527 -15.36 -39.73 2.36
CA PRO A 527 -14.03 -39.39 1.88
C PRO A 527 -13.42 -38.25 2.70
N LEU A 528 -12.09 -38.27 2.88
CA LEU A 528 -11.32 -37.09 3.27
C LEU A 528 -11.24 -36.12 2.08
N ASP A 529 -11.01 -34.85 2.37
CA ASP A 529 -10.83 -33.84 1.33
C ASP A 529 -9.44 -33.92 0.65
N ALA A 530 -9.14 -32.95 -0.23
CA ALA A 530 -7.85 -32.86 -0.93
C ALA A 530 -6.67 -32.49 -0.01
N ALA A 531 -6.94 -31.98 1.20
CA ALA A 531 -5.94 -31.78 2.25
C ALA A 531 -5.82 -32.99 3.17
N GLY A 532 -6.60 -34.06 2.94
CA GLY A 532 -6.66 -35.22 3.81
C GLY A 532 -7.35 -34.92 5.14
N LEU A 533 -8.21 -33.90 5.21
CA LEU A 533 -8.95 -33.51 6.40
C LEU A 533 -10.42 -33.95 6.31
N GLY A 534 -11.03 -34.17 7.47
CA GLY A 534 -12.45 -34.44 7.59
C GLY A 534 -12.96 -34.15 8.99
N ASN A 535 -14.29 -34.01 9.11
CA ASN A 535 -14.95 -33.84 10.39
C ASN A 535 -16.32 -34.52 10.40
N PHE A 536 -16.81 -34.79 11.61
CA PHE A 536 -18.16 -35.29 11.84
C PHE A 536 -18.66 -34.75 13.18
N THR A 537 -19.92 -34.31 13.22
CA THR A 537 -20.55 -33.84 14.46
C THR A 537 -21.69 -34.77 14.84
N ALA A 538 -21.69 -35.26 16.07
CA ALA A 538 -22.76 -36.07 16.63
C ALA A 538 -23.36 -35.39 17.87
N THR A 539 -24.68 -35.29 17.96
CA THR A 539 -25.34 -34.85 19.21
C THR A 539 -25.39 -36.01 20.18
N ILE A 540 -24.85 -35.81 21.39
CA ILE A 540 -24.94 -36.82 22.44
C ILE A 540 -26.38 -36.86 22.96
N PRO A 541 -27.07 -38.02 22.98
CA PRO A 541 -28.44 -38.09 23.45
C PRO A 541 -28.57 -37.62 24.91
N GLN A 542 -29.67 -36.94 25.23
CA GLN A 542 -29.95 -36.52 26.60
C GLN A 542 -30.01 -37.73 27.54
N GLY A 543 -29.46 -37.58 28.75
CA GLY A 543 -29.46 -38.64 29.77
C GLY A 543 -28.39 -39.72 29.62
N VAL A 544 -27.61 -39.71 28.54
CA VAL A 544 -26.43 -40.60 28.40
C VAL A 544 -25.33 -40.12 29.33
N ARG A 545 -24.72 -41.06 30.06
CA ARG A 545 -23.57 -40.84 30.93
C ARG A 545 -22.58 -41.97 30.78
N GLY A 546 -21.29 -41.67 30.94
CA GLY A 546 -20.24 -42.67 30.89
C GLY A 546 -19.07 -42.24 30.04
N MET A 547 -18.34 -43.21 29.49
CA MET A 547 -17.17 -42.97 28.66
C MET A 547 -17.35 -43.64 27.31
N ILE A 548 -16.93 -42.95 26.26
CA ILE A 548 -16.83 -43.52 24.92
C ILE A 548 -15.39 -43.49 24.45
N TRP A 549 -14.99 -44.52 23.71
CA TRP A 549 -13.72 -44.60 23.02
C TRP A 549 -13.97 -44.45 21.53
N SER A 550 -13.17 -43.62 20.86
CA SER A 550 -13.35 -43.31 19.45
C SER A 550 -12.05 -43.48 18.69
N GLN A 551 -12.16 -43.94 17.45
CA GLN A 551 -11.04 -44.17 16.56
C GLN A 551 -11.48 -43.95 15.12
N ILE A 552 -10.65 -43.31 14.31
CA ILE A 552 -10.80 -43.33 12.84
C ILE A 552 -9.94 -44.44 12.28
N VAL A 553 -10.52 -45.22 11.36
CA VAL A 553 -9.79 -46.09 10.44
C VAL A 553 -9.91 -45.54 9.02
N THR A 554 -8.85 -45.66 8.23
CA THR A 554 -8.82 -45.24 6.84
C THR A 554 -8.69 -46.42 5.90
N ASP A 555 -9.35 -46.29 4.75
CA ASP A 555 -9.31 -47.19 3.61
C ASP A 555 -8.78 -46.39 2.40
N ASN A 556 -7.86 -47.01 1.65
CA ASN A 556 -7.40 -46.51 0.36
C ASN A 556 -7.69 -47.52 -0.75
N GLY A 557 -8.75 -47.28 -1.53
CA GLY A 557 -9.10 -48.09 -2.69
C GLY A 557 -9.74 -49.45 -2.36
N GLY A 558 -10.51 -49.54 -1.27
CA GLY A 558 -11.19 -50.76 -0.83
C GLY A 558 -10.31 -51.68 0.04
N ARG A 559 -9.19 -51.16 0.55
CA ARG A 559 -8.24 -51.85 1.42
C ARG A 559 -7.94 -50.99 2.63
N PHE A 560 -8.03 -51.60 3.82
CA PHE A 560 -7.58 -50.99 5.06
C PHE A 560 -6.16 -50.43 4.89
N ASP A 561 -6.00 -49.15 5.21
CA ASP A 561 -4.73 -48.41 5.11
C ASP A 561 -4.10 -48.27 6.50
N ALA A 562 -4.84 -47.66 7.44
CA ALA A 562 -4.31 -47.38 8.77
C ALA A 562 -5.42 -47.09 9.81
N ALA A 563 -5.03 -47.08 11.09
CA ALA A 563 -5.89 -46.65 12.19
C ALA A 563 -5.23 -45.55 13.01
N SER A 564 -6.03 -44.61 13.49
CA SER A 564 -5.60 -43.55 14.40
C SER A 564 -5.42 -44.06 15.83
N ALA A 565 -4.78 -43.26 16.68
CA ALA A 565 -4.79 -43.51 18.11
C ALA A 565 -6.22 -43.39 18.68
N ILE A 566 -6.55 -44.25 19.63
CA ILE A 566 -7.85 -44.24 20.31
C ILE A 566 -7.95 -42.98 21.19
N ARG A 567 -9.09 -42.29 21.13
CA ARG A 567 -9.43 -41.13 21.96
C ARG A 567 -10.55 -41.49 22.92
N THR A 568 -10.56 -40.85 24.08
CA THR A 568 -11.56 -41.10 25.13
C THR A 568 -12.31 -39.81 25.41
N THR A 569 -13.64 -39.90 25.51
CA THR A 569 -14.52 -38.78 25.86
C THR A 569 -15.43 -39.16 27.01
N SER A 570 -15.42 -38.36 28.08
CA SER A 570 -16.32 -38.50 29.22
C SER A 570 -17.63 -37.74 28.98
N ILE A 571 -18.77 -38.40 29.17
CA ILE A 571 -20.12 -37.85 28.98
C ILE A 571 -20.79 -37.63 30.33
N PHE A 572 -21.27 -36.40 30.58
CA PHE A 572 -21.91 -35.97 31.83
C PHE A 572 -23.41 -35.66 31.71
#